data_AF-A0A094BAV8-F1
#
_entry.id   AF-A0A094BAV8-F1
#
_cell.length_a   1.000
_cell.length_b   1.000
_cell.length_c   1.000
_cell.angle_alpha   90.00
_cell.angle_beta   90.00
_cell.angle_gamma   90.00
#
_symmetry.space_group_name_H-M   'P 1'
#
loop_
_entity.id
_entity.type
_entity.pdbx_description
1 polymer ?
#
loop_
_entity_poly.entity_id
_entity_poly.type
_entity_poly.pdbx_seq_one_letter_code
_entity_poly.pdbx_strand_id
1 'polypeptide(L)'
;MVTSQLGQSDEPPYPSYKELRSNNVHVLFSPATKRLFWPLDGVFPTSLSVMKTPRSPDDLEPYFHLASSTWHEISQQPLTEPKVSSVEASVYELEQWEFDWMAWHREHAGAEFDPEYVTYGDLSDEDRPYANDQKEDGSWEEDSDTEFLVKCCGEDRPLRKRGIKLVVTHSAGNRFVTVHDYVSGKYCFFLRVGDFFLMIVSAVHPWLMSLREDILKAKTVARPQPYPALALNEWMVKGGPEHKMEEKDSWIRGHGGGLPRTMPASTAAIIDRIRASRNR
;
A
#
# COMPACT_ATOMS: atom_id res chain seq x y z
N MET A 1 -54.57 7.18 -9.06
CA MET A 1 -53.59 6.87 -8.00
C MET A 1 -52.30 6.44 -8.67
N VAL A 2 -51.21 7.05 -8.21
CA VAL A 2 -49.84 6.94 -8.70
C VAL A 2 -49.20 5.65 -8.15
N THR A 3 -48.38 4.99 -8.97
CA THR A 3 -47.14 4.35 -8.53
C THR A 3 -46.15 4.39 -9.70
N SER A 4 -45.45 5.52 -9.82
CA SER A 4 -44.25 5.62 -10.66
C SER A 4 -43.15 4.76 -10.05
N GLN A 5 -42.71 3.73 -10.79
CA GLN A 5 -41.47 3.04 -10.51
C GLN A 5 -40.31 4.01 -10.79
N LEU A 6 -39.56 4.33 -9.74
CA LEU A 6 -38.35 5.15 -9.80
C LEU A 6 -37.30 4.39 -10.62
N GLY A 7 -36.86 5.01 -11.73
CA GLY A 7 -36.03 4.39 -12.75
C GLY A 7 -34.73 3.77 -12.22
N GLN A 8 -34.46 2.55 -12.66
CA GLN A 8 -33.09 2.05 -12.78
C GLN A 8 -32.36 2.97 -13.76
N SER A 9 -31.30 3.64 -13.31
CA SER A 9 -30.48 4.50 -14.17
C SER A 9 -29.82 3.66 -15.27
N ASP A 10 -30.16 3.95 -16.52
CA ASP A 10 -29.70 3.30 -17.77
C ASP A 10 -28.21 3.58 -18.13
N GLU A 11 -27.44 4.10 -17.16
CA GLU A 11 -26.01 4.37 -17.33
C GLU A 11 -25.22 3.04 -17.25
N PRO A 12 -24.19 2.82 -18.07
CA PRO A 12 -23.39 1.59 -18.03
C PRO A 12 -22.71 1.39 -16.66
N PRO A 13 -22.49 0.14 -16.21
CA PRO A 13 -21.77 -0.12 -14.97
C PRO A 13 -20.36 0.48 -15.02
N TYR A 14 -19.88 0.98 -13.87
CA TYR A 14 -18.51 1.50 -13.80
C TYR A 14 -17.51 0.33 -13.98
N PRO A 15 -16.43 0.54 -14.74
CA PRO A 15 -15.40 -0.48 -14.92
C PRO A 15 -14.66 -0.74 -13.61
N SER A 16 -14.06 -1.92 -13.50
CA SER A 16 -13.15 -2.23 -12.40
C SER A 16 -11.81 -1.53 -12.57
N TYR A 17 -11.06 -1.37 -11.47
CA TYR A 17 -9.68 -0.87 -11.52
C TYR A 17 -8.79 -1.71 -12.44
N LYS A 18 -8.97 -3.04 -12.43
CA LYS A 18 -8.20 -3.98 -13.26
C LYS A 18 -8.48 -3.81 -14.75
N GLU A 19 -9.75 -3.63 -15.13
CA GLU A 19 -10.14 -3.35 -16.52
C GLU A 19 -9.52 -2.05 -17.02
N LEU A 20 -9.61 -0.98 -16.22
CA LEU A 20 -9.02 0.32 -16.57
C LEU A 20 -7.50 0.23 -16.74
N ARG A 21 -6.81 -0.47 -15.82
CA ARG A 21 -5.37 -0.72 -15.93
C ARG A 21 -5.00 -1.53 -17.18
N SER A 22 -5.79 -2.55 -17.51
CA SER A 22 -5.58 -3.36 -18.72
C SER A 22 -5.76 -2.54 -20.00
N ASN A 23 -6.62 -1.52 -19.95
CA ASN A 23 -6.83 -0.56 -21.03
C ASN A 23 -5.86 0.64 -20.99
N ASN A 24 -4.80 0.60 -20.17
CA ASN A 24 -3.82 1.68 -19.97
C ASN A 24 -4.43 3.02 -19.54
N VAL A 25 -5.58 2.99 -18.87
CA VAL A 25 -6.19 4.19 -18.28
C VAL A 25 -5.54 4.45 -16.92
N HIS A 26 -5.03 5.67 -16.74
CA HIS A 26 -4.51 6.09 -15.45
C HIS A 26 -5.65 6.34 -14.46
N VAL A 27 -5.66 5.54 -13.39
CA VAL A 27 -6.59 5.69 -12.27
C VAL A 27 -5.81 6.24 -11.09
N LEU A 28 -6.21 7.41 -10.61
CA LEU A 28 -5.59 8.07 -9.47
C LEU A 28 -6.60 8.23 -8.34
N PHE A 29 -6.12 8.36 -7.11
CA PHE A 29 -6.95 8.82 -6.01
C PHE A 29 -7.58 10.18 -6.32
N SER A 30 -8.87 10.29 -6.02
CA SER A 30 -9.61 11.54 -6.16
C SER A 30 -9.01 12.63 -5.26
N PRO A 31 -9.24 13.92 -5.55
CA PRO A 31 -8.81 15.01 -4.68
C PRO A 31 -9.31 14.84 -3.23
N ALA A 32 -10.49 14.25 -3.04
CA ALA A 32 -11.03 13.94 -1.72
C ALA A 32 -10.21 12.88 -0.98
N THR A 33 -9.88 11.76 -1.65
CA THR A 33 -9.07 10.69 -1.08
C THR A 33 -7.65 11.17 -0.74
N LYS A 34 -7.07 12.06 -1.55
CA LYS A 34 -5.75 12.67 -1.28
C LYS A 34 -5.71 13.53 -0.01
N ARG A 35 -6.86 13.90 0.56
CA ARG A 35 -6.95 14.60 1.85
C ARG A 35 -6.82 13.66 3.05
N LEU A 36 -6.86 12.35 2.86
CA LEU A 36 -6.70 11.40 3.96
C LEU A 36 -5.32 11.54 4.60
N PHE A 37 -5.33 11.80 5.90
CA PHE A 37 -4.17 11.71 6.77
C PHE A 37 -4.23 10.35 7.45
N TRP A 38 -3.35 9.45 7.03
CA TRP A 38 -3.47 8.03 7.35
C TRP A 38 -2.17 7.46 7.93
N PRO A 39 -2.02 7.49 9.26
CA PRO A 39 -0.96 6.79 9.96
C PRO A 39 -1.08 5.27 9.78
N LEU A 40 0.05 4.59 9.63
CA LEU A 40 0.14 3.13 9.72
C LEU A 40 0.19 2.70 11.19
N ASP A 41 -0.78 3.16 11.97
CA ASP A 41 -0.93 2.83 13.38
C ASP A 41 -2.36 3.13 13.87
N GLY A 42 -2.69 2.62 15.05
CA GLY A 42 -3.94 2.86 15.75
C GLY A 42 -5.12 2.04 15.25
N VAL A 43 -6.31 2.36 15.75
CA VAL A 43 -7.55 1.62 15.48
C VAL A 43 -8.54 2.50 14.72
N PHE A 44 -9.18 1.93 13.69
CA PHE A 44 -10.27 2.57 12.97
C PHE A 44 -11.51 2.73 13.86
N PRO A 45 -12.23 3.87 13.81
CA PRO A 45 -12.04 5.02 12.92
C PRO A 45 -11.11 6.11 13.49
N THR A 46 -10.65 5.97 14.74
CA THR A 46 -9.93 7.03 15.47
C THR A 46 -8.53 7.33 14.95
N SER A 47 -7.92 6.40 14.22
CA SER A 47 -6.59 6.57 13.62
C SER A 47 -6.55 7.48 12.40
N LEU A 48 -7.70 7.74 11.75
CA LEU A 48 -7.74 8.52 10.52
C LEU A 48 -8.21 9.95 10.74
N SER A 49 -7.55 10.85 10.04
CA SER A 49 -7.89 12.26 9.97
C SER A 49 -7.99 12.73 8.52
N VAL A 50 -8.53 13.91 8.32
CA VAL A 50 -8.75 14.53 7.02
C VAL A 50 -8.11 15.91 7.03
N MET A 51 -7.21 16.16 6.08
CA MET A 51 -6.66 17.48 5.86
C MET A 51 -7.73 18.40 5.25
N LYS A 52 -7.78 19.68 5.62
CA LYS A 52 -8.70 20.65 4.97
C LYS A 52 -8.46 20.75 3.46
N THR A 53 -7.19 20.71 3.05
CA THR A 53 -6.77 20.65 1.65
C THR A 53 -5.71 19.55 1.48
N PRO A 54 -5.47 19.05 0.26
CA PRO A 54 -4.40 18.08 0.02
C PRO A 54 -2.98 18.60 0.35
N ARG A 55 -2.81 19.89 0.68
CA ARG A 55 -1.53 20.51 1.00
C ARG A 55 -1.48 21.15 2.39
N SER A 56 -2.35 20.72 3.30
CA SER A 56 -2.43 21.28 4.66
C SER A 56 -2.34 20.15 5.70
N PRO A 57 -1.17 19.50 5.85
CA PRO A 57 -0.99 18.40 6.80
C PRO A 57 -1.07 18.83 8.27
N ASP A 58 -0.95 20.14 8.54
CA ASP A 58 -1.02 20.71 9.90
C ASP A 58 -2.44 21.09 10.33
N ASP A 59 -3.42 21.04 9.42
CA ASP A 59 -4.82 21.41 9.68
C ASP A 59 -5.73 20.21 9.42
N LEU A 60 -5.99 19.47 10.51
CA LEU A 60 -6.64 18.17 10.51
C LEU A 60 -8.02 18.20 11.18
N GLU A 61 -8.97 17.55 10.53
CA GLU A 61 -10.31 17.26 11.05
C GLU A 61 -10.47 15.74 11.23
N PRO A 62 -11.21 15.27 12.24
CA PRO A 62 -11.36 13.83 12.46
C PRO A 62 -12.18 13.19 11.33
N TYR A 63 -11.80 11.99 10.90
CA TYR A 63 -12.56 11.25 9.89
C TYR A 63 -13.96 10.84 10.39
N PHE A 64 -14.07 10.53 11.69
CA PHE A 64 -15.33 10.25 12.37
C PHE A 64 -15.51 11.17 13.57
N HIS A 65 -16.60 11.93 13.58
CA HIS A 65 -16.95 12.82 14.67
C HIS A 65 -17.70 12.06 15.75
N LEU A 66 -17.03 11.71 16.86
CA LEU A 66 -17.63 10.96 17.97
C LEU A 66 -18.82 11.67 18.62
N ALA A 67 -18.77 13.01 18.74
CA ALA A 67 -19.81 13.78 19.40
C ALA A 67 -21.14 13.79 18.63
N SER A 68 -21.09 13.81 17.29
CA SER A 68 -22.25 13.80 16.42
C SER A 68 -22.54 12.41 15.83
N SER A 69 -21.66 11.44 16.02
CA SER A 69 -21.69 10.13 15.37
C SER A 69 -21.79 10.23 13.84
N THR A 70 -21.08 11.20 13.24
CA THR A 70 -21.13 11.47 11.79
C THR A 70 -19.77 11.28 11.13
N TRP A 71 -19.81 10.70 9.93
CA TRP A 71 -18.62 10.58 9.06
C TRP A 71 -18.32 11.92 8.38
N HIS A 72 -17.04 12.18 8.13
CA HIS A 72 -16.61 13.33 7.33
C HIS A 72 -17.17 13.25 5.90
N GLU A 73 -17.41 14.39 5.24
CA GLU A 73 -18.01 14.50 3.89
C GLU A 73 -17.30 13.65 2.82
N ILE A 74 -15.98 13.53 2.93
CA ILE A 74 -15.16 12.76 1.98
C ILE A 74 -15.50 11.25 2.00
N SER A 75 -16.12 10.75 3.08
CA SER A 75 -16.48 9.34 3.23
C SER A 75 -17.37 8.84 2.07
N GLN A 76 -18.26 9.69 1.57
CA GLN A 76 -19.19 9.37 0.47
C GLN A 76 -18.65 9.74 -0.91
N GLN A 77 -17.47 10.34 -0.99
CA GLN A 77 -16.85 10.74 -2.26
C GLN A 77 -16.24 9.52 -2.96
N PRO A 78 -16.11 9.56 -4.31
CA PRO A 78 -15.46 8.48 -5.05
C PRO A 78 -14.00 8.33 -4.62
N LEU A 79 -13.55 7.08 -4.48
CA LEU A 79 -12.17 6.78 -4.13
C LEU A 79 -11.19 7.28 -5.21
N THR A 80 -11.53 7.07 -6.47
CA THR A 80 -10.65 7.30 -7.62
C THR A 80 -11.29 8.20 -8.68
N GLU A 81 -10.43 8.77 -9.52
CA GLU A 81 -10.78 9.39 -10.79
C GLU A 81 -9.97 8.69 -11.92
N PRO A 82 -10.64 8.09 -12.93
CA PRO A 82 -12.10 7.88 -13.02
C PRO A 82 -12.65 6.93 -11.94
N LYS A 83 -13.97 6.95 -11.75
CA LYS A 83 -14.66 6.10 -10.75
C LYS A 83 -14.59 4.63 -11.14
N VAL A 84 -14.43 3.75 -10.15
CA VAL A 84 -14.36 2.30 -10.35
C VAL A 84 -15.40 1.56 -9.52
N SER A 85 -15.84 0.40 -10.00
CA SER A 85 -16.75 -0.50 -9.27
C SER A 85 -16.04 -1.39 -8.25
N SER A 86 -14.77 -1.72 -8.50
CA SER A 86 -13.91 -2.47 -7.59
C SER A 86 -12.45 -2.05 -7.71
N VAL A 87 -11.69 -2.28 -6.64
CA VAL A 87 -10.27 -1.93 -6.56
C VAL A 87 -9.49 -3.01 -5.83
N GLU A 88 -8.30 -3.35 -6.33
CA GLU A 88 -7.35 -4.24 -5.65
C GLU A 88 -6.34 -3.36 -4.90
N ALA A 89 -6.39 -3.38 -3.57
CA ALA A 89 -5.36 -2.79 -2.74
C ALA A 89 -4.16 -3.74 -2.64
N SER A 90 -2.95 -3.20 -2.79
CA SER A 90 -1.68 -3.93 -2.60
C SER A 90 -0.70 -3.07 -1.81
N VAL A 91 0.39 -3.67 -1.30
CA VAL A 91 1.45 -2.94 -0.60
C VAL A 91 2.77 -3.11 -1.35
N TYR A 92 3.30 -2.00 -1.85
CA TYR A 92 4.52 -1.97 -2.65
C TYR A 92 5.72 -2.57 -1.92
N GLU A 93 5.86 -2.28 -0.62
CA GLU A 93 6.94 -2.81 0.20
C GLU A 93 6.96 -4.35 0.22
N LEU A 94 5.80 -4.98 0.30
CA LEU A 94 5.69 -6.44 0.31
C LEU A 94 5.95 -7.05 -1.07
N GLU A 95 5.53 -6.35 -2.13
CA GLU A 95 5.80 -6.75 -3.52
C GLU A 95 7.30 -6.68 -3.88
N GLN A 96 8.06 -5.80 -3.23
CA GLN A 96 9.50 -5.63 -3.46
C GLN A 96 10.39 -6.35 -2.44
N TRP A 97 9.83 -6.77 -1.30
CA TRP A 97 10.62 -7.24 -0.16
C TRP A 97 11.62 -8.34 -0.53
N GLU A 98 11.19 -9.37 -1.26
CA GLU A 98 12.08 -10.47 -1.67
C GLU A 98 13.17 -9.99 -2.63
N PHE A 99 12.82 -9.12 -3.59
CA PHE A 99 13.77 -8.56 -4.54
C PHE A 99 14.83 -7.72 -3.82
N ASP A 100 14.40 -6.83 -2.93
CA ASP A 100 15.28 -5.97 -2.14
C ASP A 100 16.17 -6.80 -1.20
N TRP A 101 15.61 -7.86 -0.59
CA TRP A 101 16.36 -8.81 0.23
C TRP A 101 17.45 -9.50 -0.57
N MET A 102 17.11 -10.04 -1.75
CA MET A 102 18.10 -10.69 -2.62
C MET A 102 19.16 -9.71 -3.11
N ALA A 103 18.77 -8.50 -3.52
CA ALA A 103 19.71 -7.49 -3.98
C ALA A 103 20.74 -7.12 -2.90
N TRP A 104 20.33 -7.08 -1.63
CA TRP A 104 21.21 -6.81 -0.51
C TRP A 104 22.10 -8.00 -0.15
N HIS A 105 21.55 -9.21 -0.09
CA HIS A 105 22.23 -10.38 0.48
C HIS A 105 23.03 -11.21 -0.54
N ARG A 106 22.86 -10.99 -1.85
CA ARG A 106 23.49 -11.85 -2.89
C ARG A 106 25.02 -11.92 -2.84
N GLU A 107 25.68 -10.87 -2.33
CA GLU A 107 27.15 -10.78 -2.30
C GLU A 107 27.73 -11.11 -0.92
N HIS A 108 26.87 -11.45 0.04
CA HIS A 108 27.29 -11.84 1.38
C HIS A 108 27.88 -13.25 1.35
N ALA A 109 29.14 -13.35 1.75
CA ALA A 109 29.88 -14.61 1.80
C ALA A 109 30.69 -14.71 3.09
N GLY A 110 30.89 -15.93 3.57
CA GLY A 110 31.69 -16.21 4.77
C GLY A 110 30.87 -16.29 6.06
N ALA A 111 31.56 -16.71 7.13
CA ALA A 111 30.94 -17.07 8.41
C ALA A 111 30.28 -15.89 9.15
N GLU A 112 30.59 -14.64 8.78
CA GLU A 112 30.00 -13.45 9.41
C GLU A 112 28.53 -13.24 9.01
N PHE A 113 28.16 -13.67 7.81
CA PHE A 113 26.80 -13.52 7.28
C PHE A 113 25.98 -14.82 7.35
N ASP A 114 26.65 -15.96 7.57
CA ASP A 114 26.03 -17.30 7.69
C ASP A 114 24.94 -17.56 6.61
N PRO A 115 25.29 -17.44 5.30
CA PRO A 115 24.32 -17.65 4.24
C PRO A 115 23.97 -19.14 4.11
N GLU A 116 22.69 -19.45 4.05
CA GLU A 116 22.18 -20.81 3.88
C GLU A 116 21.58 -20.97 2.48
N TYR A 117 22.09 -21.95 1.74
CA TYR A 117 21.64 -22.30 0.41
C TYR A 117 20.99 -23.68 0.43
N VAL A 118 19.89 -23.82 -0.30
CA VAL A 118 19.26 -25.11 -0.61
C VAL A 118 19.16 -25.28 -2.11
N THR A 119 19.05 -26.51 -2.59
CA THR A 119 18.85 -26.75 -4.02
C THR A 119 17.38 -26.60 -4.39
N TYR A 120 17.07 -26.33 -5.66
CA TYR A 120 15.68 -26.27 -6.11
C TYR A 120 14.95 -27.60 -5.89
N GLY A 121 15.66 -28.73 -5.99
CA GLY A 121 15.12 -30.05 -5.68
C GLY A 121 14.61 -30.17 -4.25
N ASP A 122 15.26 -29.50 -3.29
CA ASP A 122 14.91 -29.53 -1.86
C ASP A 122 13.81 -28.51 -1.47
N LEU A 123 13.50 -27.56 -2.36
CA LEU A 123 12.41 -26.61 -2.12
C LEU A 123 11.04 -27.27 -2.30
N SER A 124 10.07 -26.82 -1.49
CA SER A 124 8.67 -27.14 -1.72
C SER A 124 8.21 -26.54 -3.06
N ASP A 125 7.23 -27.18 -3.72
CA ASP A 125 6.69 -26.68 -4.99
C ASP A 125 6.19 -25.23 -4.90
N GLU A 126 5.71 -24.82 -3.73
CA GLU A 126 5.17 -23.47 -3.47
C GLU A 126 6.25 -22.39 -3.27
N ASP A 127 7.47 -22.79 -2.90
CA ASP A 127 8.59 -21.88 -2.62
C ASP A 127 9.52 -21.70 -3.83
N ARG A 128 9.27 -22.44 -4.93
CA ARG A 128 10.09 -22.38 -6.15
C ARG A 128 9.76 -21.12 -6.99
N PRO A 129 10.78 -20.35 -7.44
CA PRO A 129 10.59 -19.08 -8.16
C PRO A 129 9.75 -19.12 -9.45
N TYR A 130 9.58 -20.30 -10.05
CA TYR A 130 8.84 -20.52 -11.30
C TYR A 130 7.68 -21.53 -11.17
N ALA A 131 7.13 -21.71 -9.96
CA ALA A 131 6.03 -22.65 -9.70
C ALA A 131 4.81 -22.51 -10.63
N ASN A 132 4.63 -21.34 -11.26
CA ASN A 132 3.52 -21.05 -12.17
C ASN A 132 3.74 -21.47 -13.63
N ASP A 133 4.97 -21.79 -14.06
CA ASP A 133 5.27 -22.15 -15.46
C ASP A 133 5.44 -23.66 -15.58
N GLN A 134 4.38 -24.44 -15.32
CA GLN A 134 4.39 -25.89 -15.42
C GLN A 134 5.01 -26.34 -16.77
N LYS A 135 6.21 -26.96 -16.73
CA LYS A 135 6.76 -27.66 -17.89
C LYS A 135 5.79 -28.80 -18.25
N GLU A 136 5.50 -28.96 -19.55
CA GLU A 136 4.47 -29.88 -20.09
C GLU A 136 4.76 -31.36 -19.78
N ASP A 137 5.99 -31.69 -19.37
CA ASP A 137 6.47 -33.02 -18.98
C ASP A 137 6.41 -33.29 -17.46
N GLY A 138 6.08 -32.28 -16.66
CA GLY A 138 6.08 -32.36 -15.19
C GLY A 138 7.45 -32.64 -14.56
N SER A 139 8.53 -32.59 -15.34
CA SER A 139 9.90 -32.92 -14.92
C SER A 139 10.69 -31.65 -14.62
N TRP A 140 11.00 -31.45 -13.34
CA TRP A 140 11.78 -30.32 -12.85
C TRP A 140 13.25 -30.68 -12.56
N GLU A 141 13.65 -31.90 -12.92
CA GLU A 141 14.96 -32.50 -12.57
C GLU A 141 16.15 -31.84 -13.30
N GLU A 142 15.92 -31.07 -14.36
CA GLU A 142 17.02 -30.43 -15.11
C GLU A 142 17.67 -29.27 -14.35
N ASP A 143 16.92 -28.61 -13.46
CA ASP A 143 17.38 -27.43 -12.71
C ASP A 143 17.44 -27.69 -11.20
N SER A 144 17.29 -28.96 -10.77
CA SER A 144 17.23 -29.35 -9.35
C SER A 144 18.44 -28.88 -8.56
N ASP A 145 19.62 -28.88 -9.19
CA ASP A 145 20.91 -28.53 -8.59
C ASP A 145 21.12 -27.01 -8.44
N THR A 146 20.17 -26.18 -8.88
CA THR A 146 20.28 -24.72 -8.79
C THR A 146 20.25 -24.28 -7.32
N GLU A 147 21.29 -23.56 -6.88
CA GLU A 147 21.36 -23.03 -5.53
C GLU A 147 20.35 -21.89 -5.30
N PHE A 148 19.68 -21.95 -4.16
CA PHE A 148 18.68 -20.99 -3.71
C PHE A 148 19.03 -20.51 -2.31
N LEU A 149 19.36 -19.21 -2.20
CA LEU A 149 19.61 -18.56 -0.93
C LEU A 149 18.29 -18.47 -0.13
N VAL A 150 18.21 -19.16 1.00
CA VAL A 150 17.02 -19.18 1.89
C VAL A 150 17.20 -18.34 3.15
N LYS A 151 18.44 -18.07 3.56
CA LYS A 151 18.73 -17.33 4.78
C LYS A 151 20.07 -16.61 4.66
N CYS A 152 20.17 -15.43 5.26
CA CYS A 152 21.42 -14.67 5.34
C CYS A 152 21.30 -13.63 6.45
N CYS A 153 22.42 -13.26 7.09
CA CYS A 153 22.46 -12.29 8.20
C CYS A 153 21.55 -12.66 9.39
N GLY A 154 21.25 -13.95 9.57
CA GLY A 154 20.28 -14.41 10.58
C GLY A 154 18.81 -14.15 10.22
N GLU A 155 18.52 -13.65 9.02
CA GLU A 155 17.16 -13.43 8.51
C GLU A 155 16.81 -14.46 7.44
N ASP A 156 15.58 -14.98 7.51
CA ASP A 156 15.02 -15.84 6.47
C ASP A 156 14.61 -14.99 5.26
N ARG A 157 14.80 -15.54 4.06
CA ARG A 157 14.32 -14.93 2.82
C ARG A 157 12.80 -14.80 2.89
N PRO A 158 12.23 -13.62 2.60
CA PRO A 158 10.79 -13.36 2.74
C PRO A 158 10.01 -13.94 1.56
N LEU A 159 9.78 -15.26 1.59
CA LEU A 159 9.01 -15.97 0.59
C LEU A 159 7.50 -15.67 0.73
N ARG A 160 6.78 -15.72 -0.40
CA ARG A 160 5.31 -15.59 -0.47
C ARG A 160 4.74 -14.29 0.12
N LYS A 161 5.55 -13.23 0.16
CA LYS A 161 5.11 -11.88 0.56
C LYS A 161 4.60 -11.06 -0.62
N ARG A 162 4.90 -11.50 -1.85
CA ARG A 162 4.43 -10.91 -3.11
C ARG A 162 2.99 -11.35 -3.41
N GLY A 163 2.20 -10.49 -4.06
CA GLY A 163 0.85 -10.82 -4.53
C GLY A 163 -0.25 -10.75 -3.46
N ILE A 164 0.08 -10.34 -2.23
CA ILE A 164 -0.91 -10.13 -1.17
C ILE A 164 -1.77 -8.92 -1.53
N LYS A 165 -3.04 -9.17 -1.84
CA LYS A 165 -3.99 -8.15 -2.29
C LYS A 165 -5.30 -8.25 -1.54
N LEU A 166 -5.97 -7.12 -1.38
CA LEU A 166 -7.33 -7.03 -0.86
C LEU A 166 -8.25 -6.43 -1.93
N VAL A 167 -9.26 -7.18 -2.35
CA VAL A 167 -10.29 -6.68 -3.28
C VAL A 167 -11.36 -5.94 -2.49
N VAL A 168 -11.59 -4.68 -2.84
CA VAL A 168 -12.66 -3.85 -2.29
C VAL A 168 -13.69 -3.60 -3.38
N THR A 169 -14.96 -3.84 -3.06
CA THR A 169 -16.11 -3.53 -3.91
C THR A 169 -16.95 -2.43 -3.29
N HIS A 170 -17.71 -1.72 -4.11
CA HIS A 170 -18.64 -0.71 -3.63
C HIS A 170 -19.71 -1.28 -2.69
N SER A 171 -20.19 -0.48 -1.74
CA SER A 171 -21.33 -0.87 -0.90
C SER A 171 -22.63 -1.05 -1.69
N ALA A 172 -23.55 -1.85 -1.15
CA ALA A 172 -24.89 -2.03 -1.70
C ALA A 172 -25.62 -0.67 -1.75
N GLY A 173 -26.15 -0.33 -2.93
CA GLY A 173 -26.78 0.97 -3.19
C GLY A 173 -25.84 2.01 -3.82
N ASN A 174 -24.52 1.82 -3.74
CA ASN A 174 -23.56 2.58 -4.51
C ASN A 174 -23.28 1.89 -5.86
N ARG A 175 -22.77 2.65 -6.83
CA ARG A 175 -22.31 2.13 -8.14
C ARG A 175 -20.79 2.15 -8.30
N PHE A 176 -20.10 2.81 -7.37
CA PHE A 176 -18.65 3.01 -7.38
C PHE A 176 -18.10 2.94 -5.96
N VAL A 177 -16.81 2.62 -5.84
CA VAL A 177 -16.12 2.51 -4.55
C VAL A 177 -15.97 3.91 -3.94
N THR A 178 -16.49 4.09 -2.73
CA THR A 178 -16.31 5.32 -1.95
C THR A 178 -15.05 5.26 -1.09
N VAL A 179 -14.60 6.42 -0.59
CA VAL A 179 -13.51 6.47 0.41
C VAL A 179 -13.83 5.62 1.64
N HIS A 180 -15.09 5.64 2.08
CA HIS A 180 -15.53 4.83 3.22
C HIS A 180 -15.50 3.34 2.92
N ASP A 181 -15.97 2.90 1.75
CA ASP A 181 -15.91 1.49 1.33
C ASP A 181 -14.47 0.97 1.37
N TYR A 182 -13.51 1.80 0.96
CA TYR A 182 -12.10 1.46 0.95
C TYR A 182 -11.47 1.40 2.35
N VAL A 183 -11.58 2.48 3.12
CA VAL A 183 -10.87 2.60 4.41
C VAL A 183 -11.54 1.76 5.51
N SER A 184 -12.87 1.71 5.52
CA SER A 184 -13.67 1.15 6.61
C SER A 184 -14.31 -0.20 6.30
N GLY A 185 -14.35 -0.61 5.02
CA GLY A 185 -14.76 -1.94 4.53
C GLY A 185 -16.01 -2.52 5.17
N LYS A 186 -17.14 -2.56 4.44
CA LYS A 186 -18.40 -3.12 4.97
C LYS A 186 -18.70 -4.57 4.57
N TYR A 187 -17.71 -5.35 4.12
CA TYR A 187 -17.96 -6.73 3.69
C TYR A 187 -17.23 -7.79 4.52
N CYS A 188 -18.09 -8.72 4.97
CA CYS A 188 -17.83 -9.94 5.71
C CYS A 188 -17.29 -11.02 4.76
N PHE A 189 -16.03 -11.43 4.93
CA PHE A 189 -15.67 -12.79 4.56
C PHE A 189 -16.23 -13.71 5.65
N PHE A 190 -17.20 -14.54 5.29
CA PHE A 190 -17.59 -15.67 6.13
C PHE A 190 -16.64 -16.82 5.84
N LEU A 191 -15.54 -16.89 6.59
CA LEU A 191 -14.74 -18.12 6.61
C LEU A 191 -15.44 -19.12 7.50
N ARG A 192 -16.01 -20.15 6.89
CA ARG A 192 -16.50 -21.33 7.62
C ARG A 192 -15.30 -22.19 7.97
N VAL A 193 -14.91 -22.17 9.24
CA VAL A 193 -13.95 -23.14 9.79
C VAL A 193 -14.74 -24.09 10.68
N GLY A 194 -15.15 -25.23 10.14
CA GLY A 194 -16.05 -26.17 10.81
C GLY A 194 -17.46 -25.59 11.00
N ASP A 195 -17.94 -25.52 12.25
CA ASP A 195 -19.25 -24.94 12.61
C ASP A 195 -19.17 -23.48 13.09
N PHE A 196 -17.97 -22.88 13.11
CA PHE A 196 -17.76 -21.48 13.44
C PHE A 196 -17.79 -20.60 12.19
N PHE A 197 -18.63 -19.55 12.24
CA PHE A 197 -18.68 -18.48 11.25
C PHE A 197 -17.71 -17.37 11.69
N LEU A 198 -16.54 -17.28 11.06
CA LEU A 198 -15.63 -16.16 11.26
C LEU A 198 -16.07 -15.01 10.35
N MET A 199 -16.54 -13.91 10.93
CA MET A 199 -16.83 -12.65 10.23
C MET A 199 -15.54 -11.84 10.13
N ILE A 200 -14.90 -11.83 8.97
CA ILE A 200 -13.76 -10.93 8.72
C ILE A 200 -14.29 -9.68 8.02
N VAL A 201 -14.27 -8.56 8.73
CA VAL A 201 -14.51 -7.23 8.17
C VAL A 201 -13.18 -6.72 7.63
N SER A 202 -12.80 -7.07 6.40
CA SER A 202 -11.52 -6.62 5.83
C SER A 202 -11.68 -5.29 5.12
N ALA A 203 -11.60 -4.24 5.94
CA ALA A 203 -11.34 -2.90 5.51
C ALA A 203 -9.82 -2.70 5.27
N VAL A 204 -9.44 -1.79 4.36
CA VAL A 204 -8.01 -1.64 3.99
C VAL A 204 -7.18 -1.23 5.21
N HIS A 205 -7.69 -0.41 6.14
CA HIS A 205 -6.91 -0.06 7.34
C HIS A 205 -6.63 -1.26 8.26
N PRO A 206 -7.63 -2.03 8.75
CA PRO A 206 -7.40 -3.27 9.47
C PRO A 206 -6.49 -4.28 8.74
N TRP A 207 -6.62 -4.41 7.41
CA TRP A 207 -5.75 -5.27 6.62
C TRP A 207 -4.29 -4.79 6.60
N LEU A 208 -4.07 -3.48 6.46
CA LEU A 208 -2.74 -2.88 6.61
C LEU A 208 -2.19 -3.06 8.03
N MET A 209 -3.04 -2.97 9.06
CA MET A 209 -2.63 -3.22 10.45
C MET A 209 -2.21 -4.68 10.66
N SER A 210 -2.91 -5.65 10.05
CA SER A 210 -2.50 -7.07 10.15
C SER A 210 -1.17 -7.35 9.44
N LEU A 211 -0.79 -6.54 8.45
CA LEU A 211 0.47 -6.66 7.71
C LEU A 211 1.59 -5.77 8.27
N ARG A 212 1.32 -5.00 9.32
CA ARG A 212 2.20 -3.93 9.78
C ARG A 212 3.62 -4.41 10.08
N GLU A 213 3.77 -5.53 10.78
CA GLU A 213 5.10 -6.06 11.14
C GLU A 213 5.91 -6.45 9.90
N ASP A 214 5.29 -7.13 8.94
CA ASP A 214 5.91 -7.52 7.68
C ASP A 214 6.32 -6.30 6.86
N ILE A 215 5.46 -5.28 6.80
CA ILE A 215 5.74 -4.01 6.09
C ILE A 215 6.93 -3.29 6.72
N LEU A 216 7.01 -3.26 8.05
CA LEU A 216 8.13 -2.63 8.75
C LEU A 216 9.44 -3.40 8.54
N LYS A 217 9.40 -4.74 8.52
CA LYS A 217 10.57 -5.56 8.17
C LYS A 217 11.02 -5.34 6.73
N ALA A 218 10.09 -5.27 5.78
CA ALA A 218 10.41 -4.98 4.38
C ALA A 218 11.14 -3.63 4.21
N LYS A 219 10.81 -2.64 5.05
CA LYS A 219 11.50 -1.34 5.05
C LYS A 219 12.92 -1.37 5.59
N THR A 220 13.25 -2.31 6.46
CA THR A 220 14.58 -2.37 7.10
C THR A 220 15.60 -3.15 6.27
N VAL A 221 15.16 -4.12 5.47
CA VAL A 221 16.04 -5.02 4.70
C VAL A 221 16.94 -4.29 3.69
N ALA A 222 16.45 -3.23 3.05
CA ALA A 222 17.18 -2.55 1.96
C ALA A 222 18.21 -1.51 2.43
N ARG A 223 18.56 -1.44 3.73
CA ARG A 223 19.39 -0.33 4.26
C ARG A 223 20.62 -0.79 5.05
N PRO A 224 21.82 -0.24 4.74
CA PRO A 224 23.03 -0.45 5.53
C PRO A 224 22.94 0.10 6.96
N GLN A 225 22.01 1.03 7.21
CA GLN A 225 21.89 1.71 8.49
C GLN A 225 20.51 1.43 9.09
N PRO A 226 20.44 0.76 10.26
CA PRO A 226 19.18 0.59 10.96
C PRO A 226 18.61 1.95 11.34
N TYR A 227 17.29 2.05 11.35
CA TYR A 227 16.63 3.24 11.89
C TYR A 227 17.16 3.49 13.31
N PRO A 228 17.52 4.74 13.67
CA PRO A 228 17.93 5.05 15.04
C PRO A 228 16.88 4.50 16.00
N ALA A 229 17.27 3.79 17.05
CA ALA A 229 16.34 3.13 17.98
C ALA A 229 15.36 4.09 18.70
N LEU A 230 15.55 5.40 18.58
CA LEU A 230 14.62 6.45 19.03
C LEU A 230 13.55 6.83 17.99
N ALA A 231 13.71 6.35 16.76
CA ALA A 231 12.81 6.51 15.66
C ALA A 231 11.85 5.31 15.64
N LEU A 232 10.93 5.26 16.61
CA LEU A 232 9.60 4.69 16.37
C LEU A 232 8.97 5.56 15.28
N ASN A 233 9.42 5.38 14.04
CA ASN A 233 9.01 6.20 12.92
C ASN A 233 7.50 6.11 12.84
N GLU A 234 6.84 7.24 12.96
CA GLU A 234 5.46 7.34 12.54
C GLU A 234 5.47 7.15 11.02
N TRP A 235 4.88 6.04 10.58
CA TRP A 235 4.77 5.71 9.16
C TRP A 235 3.41 6.18 8.66
N MET A 236 3.38 6.69 7.44
CA MET A 236 2.19 7.18 6.78
C MET A 236 1.90 6.32 5.55
N VAL A 237 0.63 5.99 5.37
CA VAL A 237 0.12 5.35 4.15
C VAL A 237 0.09 6.41 3.04
N LYS A 238 0.81 6.16 1.95
CA LYS A 238 0.92 7.06 0.80
C LYS A 238 0.29 6.45 -0.44
N GLY A 239 -0.56 7.25 -1.09
CA GLY A 239 -1.14 6.92 -2.37
C GLY A 239 -2.00 5.65 -2.32
N GLY A 240 -2.22 5.07 -3.49
CA GLY A 240 -2.95 3.82 -3.70
C GLY A 240 -3.53 3.78 -5.11
N PRO A 241 -4.12 2.65 -5.54
CA PRO A 241 -4.43 1.46 -4.73
C PRO A 241 -3.23 0.58 -4.35
N GLU A 242 -2.09 0.74 -5.03
CA GLU A 242 -0.80 0.22 -4.57
C GLU A 242 -0.23 1.19 -3.52
N HIS A 243 -0.35 0.82 -2.25
CA HIS A 243 0.09 1.64 -1.13
C HIS A 243 1.60 1.59 -0.96
N LYS A 244 2.18 2.74 -0.62
CA LYS A 244 3.57 2.87 -0.18
C LYS A 244 3.61 3.42 1.22
N MET A 245 4.54 2.96 2.03
CA MET A 245 4.78 3.52 3.36
C MET A 245 5.90 4.55 3.31
N GLU A 246 5.63 5.70 3.92
CA GLU A 246 6.58 6.81 3.97
C GLU A 246 6.74 7.30 5.41
N GLU A 247 7.96 7.68 5.78
CA GLU A 247 8.22 8.34 7.06
C GLU A 247 7.39 9.62 7.16
N LYS A 248 6.71 9.85 8.29
CA LYS A 248 5.79 10.98 8.48
C LYS A 248 6.39 12.32 8.09
N ASP A 249 7.65 12.59 8.45
CA ASP A 249 8.32 13.83 8.10
C ASP A 249 8.48 14.01 6.58
N SER A 250 8.82 12.93 5.86
CA SER A 250 8.90 12.95 4.40
C SER A 250 7.52 13.13 3.78
N TRP A 251 6.52 12.44 4.32
CA TRP A 251 5.14 12.54 3.89
C TRP A 251 4.58 13.97 4.08
N ILE A 252 4.79 14.59 5.24
CA ILE A 252 4.36 15.97 5.55
C ILE A 252 5.01 16.95 4.58
N ARG A 253 6.32 16.82 4.33
CA ARG A 253 7.03 17.63 3.34
C ARG A 253 6.47 17.46 1.93
N GLY A 254 6.13 16.23 1.54
CA GLY A 254 5.49 15.93 0.26
C GLY A 254 4.13 16.59 0.08
N HIS A 255 3.43 16.87 1.18
CA HIS A 255 2.14 17.56 1.20
C HIS A 255 2.26 19.05 1.55
N GLY A 256 3.44 19.65 1.38
CA GLY A 256 3.63 21.10 1.52
C GLY A 256 3.72 21.60 2.97
N GLY A 257 3.78 20.70 3.95
CA GLY A 257 4.09 21.04 5.34
C GLY A 257 5.57 20.91 5.69
N GLY A 258 5.89 21.14 6.96
CA GLY A 258 7.24 21.02 7.50
C GLY A 258 8.11 22.26 7.25
N LEU A 259 9.29 22.29 7.90
CA LEU A 259 10.24 23.37 7.75
C LEU A 259 10.67 23.51 6.27
N PRO A 260 10.71 24.74 5.71
CA PRO A 260 11.28 24.97 4.40
C PRO A 260 12.67 24.34 4.33
N ARG A 261 13.02 23.71 3.21
CA ARG A 261 14.42 23.32 2.97
C ARG A 261 15.27 24.58 3.18
N THR A 262 16.11 24.59 4.20
CA THR A 262 17.22 25.53 4.30
C THR A 262 18.05 25.26 3.05
N MET A 263 17.87 26.09 2.02
CA MET A 263 18.74 26.03 0.86
C MET A 263 20.15 26.29 1.37
N PRO A 264 21.12 25.43 1.03
CA PRO A 264 22.52 25.74 1.31
C PRO A 264 22.81 27.13 0.77
N ALA A 265 23.51 27.97 1.55
CA ALA A 265 23.82 29.34 1.14
C ALA A 265 24.48 29.41 -0.25
N SER A 266 25.22 28.36 -0.61
CA SER A 266 25.81 28.17 -1.94
C SER A 266 24.77 28.07 -3.07
N THR A 267 23.64 27.39 -2.84
CA THR A 267 22.58 27.23 -3.84
C THR A 267 21.77 28.51 -4.01
N ALA A 268 21.51 29.23 -2.91
CA ALA A 268 20.86 30.54 -2.95
C ALA A 268 21.71 31.56 -3.75
N ALA A 269 23.02 31.61 -3.48
CA ALA A 269 23.96 32.48 -4.18
C ALA A 269 24.04 32.19 -5.70
N ILE A 270 23.93 30.91 -6.11
CA ILE A 270 23.91 30.53 -7.53
C ILE A 270 22.62 31.03 -8.22
N ILE A 271 21.47 30.87 -7.58
CA ILE A 271 20.17 31.31 -8.12
C ILE A 271 20.13 32.83 -8.26
N ASP A 272 20.64 33.57 -7.27
CA ASP A 272 20.70 35.03 -7.33
C ASP A 272 21.63 35.53 -8.43
N ARG A 273 22.75 34.84 -8.67
CA ARG A 273 23.66 35.14 -9.78
C ARG A 273 23.00 34.92 -11.15
N ILE A 274 22.18 33.87 -11.29
CA ILE A 274 21.42 33.57 -12.51
C ILE A 274 20.29 34.60 -12.74
N ARG A 275 19.63 35.07 -11.68
CA ARG A 275 18.62 36.14 -11.80
C ARG A 275 19.25 37.48 -12.18
N ALA A 276 20.40 37.81 -11.60
CA ALA A 276 21.12 39.04 -11.92
C ALA A 276 21.63 39.08 -13.37
N SER A 277 21.93 37.93 -13.99
CA SER A 277 22.36 37.87 -15.40
C SER A 277 21.21 37.91 -16.41
N ARG A 278 19.98 37.57 -15.99
CA ARG A 278 18.78 37.63 -16.85
C ARG A 278 18.12 39.00 -16.91
N ASN A 279 18.46 39.91 -15.99
CA ASN A 279 17.92 41.27 -15.90
C ASN A 279 18.88 42.34 -16.48
N ARG A 280 19.87 41.92 -17.28
CA ARG A 280 20.73 42.79 -18.10
C ARG A 280 20.48 42.51 -19.57
#